data_AF-A0ABD1TQV9-F1
#
_entry.id   AF-A0ABD1TQV9-F1
#
_cell.length_a   1.000
_cell.length_b   1.000
_cell.length_c   1.000
_cell.angle_alpha   90.00
_cell.angle_beta   90.00
_cell.angle_gamma   90.00
#
_symmetry.space_group_name_H-M   'P 1'
#
loop_
_entity.id
_entity.type
_entity.pdbx_description
1 polymer ?
#
loop_
_entity_poly.entity_id
_entity_poly.type
_entity_poly.pdbx_seq_one_letter_code
_entity_poly.pdbx_strand_id
1 'polypeptide(L)'
;MDIALITSTLVSNELGAGKPRAAQDAVFAVLVLSFMMTDTNDSAKIVKPWTIIVANIPIRIENNIRVDNCNINLERRWKRQGYLISSFQPLYDYAGHSGFALVEFARDLEGLKSAFHFDISFVEKGQGKAEWDEASEQTNELFAWMASEEDYNKNDIVGCNLTNGRDLTSAPNIQMQEARHYRMVLYNLRESLHSIAQRIHRLAFVSRVHLLLQMLDKNEESIENFASTNLELLDMVDDGLAIQSRLQGLKIYIDELYSTINY
;
A
#
# COMPACT_ATOMS: atom_id res chain seq x y z
N MET A 1 -37.35 -3.49 14.58
CA MET A 1 -37.44 -2.01 14.49
C MET A 1 -36.05 -1.53 14.11
N ASP A 2 -35.84 -1.25 12.82
CA ASP A 2 -34.51 -1.08 12.25
C ASP A 2 -33.82 0.19 12.72
N ILE A 3 -32.77 0.01 13.51
CA ILE A 3 -31.85 1.10 13.92
C ILE A 3 -31.27 1.78 12.67
N ALA A 4 -31.04 1.02 11.60
CA ALA A 4 -30.63 1.53 10.29
C ALA A 4 -31.63 2.53 9.68
N LEU A 5 -32.93 2.26 9.79
CA LEU A 5 -33.98 3.12 9.24
C LEU A 5 -34.07 4.44 10.02
N ILE A 6 -34.01 4.38 11.35
CA ILE A 6 -34.09 5.53 12.26
C ILE A 6 -32.88 6.45 12.10
N THR A 7 -31.68 5.87 12.02
CA THR A 7 -30.43 6.63 11.83
C THR A 7 -30.36 7.27 10.45
N SER A 8 -30.84 6.60 9.41
CA SER A 8 -30.97 7.16 8.06
C SER A 8 -31.93 8.35 7.99
N THR A 9 -33.07 8.29 8.70
CA THR A 9 -34.04 9.39 8.71
C THR A 9 -33.50 10.62 9.43
N LEU A 10 -32.78 10.45 10.54
CA LEU A 10 -32.21 11.56 11.31
C LEU A 10 -31.11 12.30 10.53
N VAL A 11 -30.18 11.57 9.91
CA VAL A 11 -29.07 12.18 9.15
C VAL A 11 -29.57 12.89 7.89
N SER A 12 -30.59 12.34 7.22
CA SER A 12 -31.21 12.97 6.04
C SER A 12 -31.92 14.29 6.38
N ASN A 13 -32.55 14.37 7.56
CA ASN A 13 -33.24 15.56 8.01
C ASN A 13 -32.28 16.71 8.41
N GLU A 14 -31.06 16.40 8.85
CA GLU A 14 -30.08 17.42 9.28
C GLU A 14 -29.25 18.02 8.12
N LEU A 15 -29.12 17.32 6.98
CA LEU A 15 -28.19 17.72 5.92
C LEU A 15 -28.75 18.66 4.84
N GLY A 16 -30.05 18.97 4.87
CA GLY A 16 -30.68 19.96 4.00
C GLY A 16 -30.72 19.58 2.51
N ALA A 17 -31.80 19.95 1.82
CA ALA A 17 -32.18 19.51 0.47
C ALA A 17 -31.22 19.87 -0.70
N GLY A 18 -29.98 20.29 -0.45
CA GLY A 18 -29.08 20.88 -1.45
C GLY A 18 -27.99 19.98 -2.03
N LYS A 19 -27.66 18.83 -1.42
CA LYS A 19 -26.57 17.94 -1.90
C LYS A 19 -26.90 16.44 -1.66
N PRO A 20 -27.68 15.81 -2.55
CA PRO A 20 -28.16 14.43 -2.33
C PRO A 20 -27.02 13.41 -2.18
N ARG A 21 -25.93 13.55 -2.95
CA ARG A 21 -24.78 12.62 -2.86
C ARG A 21 -24.02 12.72 -1.54
N ALA A 22 -23.79 13.94 -1.04
CA ALA A 22 -23.07 14.13 0.21
C ALA A 22 -23.88 13.64 1.42
N ALA A 23 -25.21 13.76 1.36
CA ALA A 23 -26.10 13.21 2.37
C ALA A 23 -26.09 11.67 2.34
N GLN A 24 -26.15 11.07 1.15
CA GLN A 24 -26.04 9.62 0.97
C GLN A 24 -24.71 9.08 1.49
N ASP A 25 -23.59 9.72 1.16
CA ASP A 25 -22.25 9.34 1.64
C ASP A 25 -22.15 9.43 3.18
N ALA A 26 -22.82 10.41 3.79
CA ALA A 26 -22.83 10.58 5.25
C ALA A 26 -23.68 9.51 5.94
N VAL A 27 -24.89 9.23 5.43
CA VAL A 27 -25.74 8.12 5.93
C VAL A 27 -24.99 6.80 5.83
N PHE A 28 -24.33 6.56 4.69
CA PHE A 28 -23.49 5.40 4.45
C PHE A 28 -22.37 5.27 5.47
N ALA A 29 -21.61 6.35 5.70
CA ALA A 29 -20.52 6.35 6.67
C ALA A 29 -21.04 6.06 8.08
N VAL A 30 -22.18 6.61 8.47
CA VAL A 30 -22.83 6.35 9.77
C VAL A 30 -23.26 4.90 9.90
N LEU A 31 -23.78 4.27 8.84
CA LEU A 31 -24.26 2.89 8.88
C LEU A 31 -23.09 1.89 8.94
N VAL A 32 -22.04 2.10 8.14
CA VAL A 32 -20.80 1.33 8.24
C VAL A 32 -20.16 1.51 9.60
N LEU A 33 -20.07 2.74 10.12
CA LEU A 33 -19.58 2.98 11.47
C LEU A 33 -20.46 2.30 12.52
N SER A 34 -21.78 2.35 12.40
CA SER A 34 -22.69 1.68 13.33
C SER A 34 -22.47 0.17 13.35
N PHE A 35 -22.30 -0.46 12.18
CA PHE A 35 -21.95 -1.88 12.10
C PHE A 35 -20.59 -2.13 12.76
N MET A 36 -19.58 -1.31 12.42
CA MET A 36 -18.23 -1.45 12.95
C MET A 36 -18.19 -1.28 14.47
N MET A 37 -18.96 -0.37 15.06
CA MET A 37 -18.96 -0.06 16.50
C MET A 37 -19.73 -1.08 17.36
N THR A 38 -20.21 -2.20 16.79
CA THR A 38 -20.85 -3.27 17.56
C THR A 38 -19.80 -4.14 18.27
N ASP A 39 -19.46 -3.78 19.51
CA ASP A 39 -18.41 -4.43 20.30
C ASP A 39 -18.83 -5.70 21.08
N THR A 40 -19.98 -6.30 20.76
CA THR A 40 -20.52 -7.43 21.54
C THR A 40 -20.23 -8.80 20.92
N ASN A 41 -20.20 -9.84 21.76
CA ASN A 41 -20.02 -11.24 21.36
C ASN A 41 -21.21 -11.77 20.51
N ASP A 42 -22.35 -11.07 20.55
CA ASP A 42 -23.53 -11.27 19.69
C ASP A 42 -23.53 -10.30 18.48
N SER A 43 -22.38 -9.77 18.09
CA SER A 43 -22.26 -8.88 16.93
C SER A 43 -22.73 -9.60 15.66
N ALA A 44 -23.57 -8.91 14.89
CA ALA A 44 -24.04 -9.39 13.61
C ALA A 44 -22.86 -9.81 12.73
N LYS A 45 -22.92 -11.03 12.19
CA LYS A 45 -21.87 -11.55 11.31
C LYS A 45 -22.30 -11.45 9.86
N ILE A 46 -21.31 -11.13 9.03
CA ILE A 46 -21.43 -11.08 7.58
C ILE A 46 -20.48 -12.09 6.95
N VAL A 47 -20.78 -12.51 5.73
CA VAL A 47 -19.94 -13.47 4.99
C VAL A 47 -18.72 -12.77 4.39
N LYS A 48 -17.53 -13.39 4.53
CA LYS A 48 -16.24 -12.97 3.96
C LYS A 48 -15.73 -14.02 2.97
N PRO A 49 -15.26 -13.65 1.75
CA PRO A 49 -15.23 -12.31 1.15
C PRO A 49 -16.61 -11.66 1.13
N TRP A 50 -16.67 -10.32 1.15
CA TRP A 50 -17.94 -9.60 1.29
C TRP A 50 -18.87 -9.99 0.16
N THR A 51 -19.96 -10.69 0.51
CA THR A 51 -20.83 -11.36 -0.45
C THR A 51 -22.21 -10.73 -0.38
N ILE A 52 -22.70 -10.30 -1.54
CA ILE A 52 -24.09 -9.89 -1.74
C ILE A 52 -24.83 -11.05 -2.40
N ILE A 53 -26.02 -11.36 -1.89
CA ILE A 53 -26.95 -12.28 -2.54
C ILE A 53 -27.80 -11.45 -3.50
N VAL A 54 -27.93 -11.91 -4.73
CA VAL A 54 -28.84 -11.33 -5.73
C VAL A 54 -29.91 -12.37 -6.04
N ALA A 55 -31.17 -11.97 -5.95
CA ALA A 55 -32.33 -12.82 -6.19
C ALA A 55 -33.18 -12.32 -7.36
N ASN A 56 -34.10 -13.18 -7.79
CA ASN A 56 -35.02 -12.95 -8.91
C ASN A 56 -34.33 -12.67 -10.25
N ILE A 57 -33.20 -13.33 -10.51
CA ILE A 57 -32.49 -13.20 -11.79
C ILE A 57 -33.34 -13.86 -12.89
N PRO A 58 -33.66 -13.14 -13.99
CA PRO A 58 -34.51 -13.68 -15.05
C PRO A 58 -33.93 -14.95 -15.68
N ILE A 59 -34.73 -16.01 -15.68
CA ILE A 59 -34.42 -17.33 -16.25
C ILE A 59 -35.29 -17.56 -17.47
N ARG A 60 -34.74 -18.20 -18.51
CA ARG A 60 -35.53 -18.79 -19.61
C ARG A 60 -35.55 -20.30 -19.48
N ILE A 61 -36.62 -20.93 -19.93
CA ILE A 61 -36.70 -22.38 -20.04
C ILE A 61 -36.41 -22.75 -21.49
N GLU A 62 -35.29 -23.43 -21.72
CA GLU A 62 -34.89 -23.97 -23.03
C GLU A 62 -34.71 -25.48 -22.89
N ASN A 63 -35.40 -26.27 -23.72
CA ASN A 63 -35.34 -27.73 -23.69
C ASN A 63 -35.58 -28.33 -22.29
N ASN A 64 -36.53 -27.77 -21.53
CA ASN A 64 -36.86 -28.19 -20.16
C ASN A 64 -35.75 -27.92 -19.11
N ILE A 65 -34.74 -27.12 -19.45
CA ILE A 65 -33.65 -26.68 -18.57
C ILE A 65 -33.76 -25.16 -18.36
N ARG A 66 -33.54 -24.71 -17.13
CA ARG A 66 -33.46 -23.30 -16.76
C ARG A 66 -32.12 -22.72 -17.19
N VAL A 67 -32.11 -21.89 -18.23
CA VAL A 67 -30.93 -21.23 -18.79
C VAL A 67 -30.92 -19.76 -18.38
N ASP A 68 -29.74 -19.29 -18.03
CA ASP A 68 -29.49 -17.89 -17.70
C ASP A 68 -29.62 -17.03 -18.95
N ASN A 69 -30.52 -16.04 -18.88
CA ASN A 69 -30.78 -15.16 -20.00
C ASN A 69 -29.92 -13.87 -19.96
N CYS A 70 -29.26 -13.55 -18.83
CA CYS A 70 -28.75 -12.19 -18.55
C CYS A 70 -27.38 -12.09 -17.83
N ASN A 71 -26.71 -13.19 -17.48
CA ASN A 71 -25.47 -13.24 -16.70
C ASN A 71 -24.40 -12.19 -17.06
N ILE A 72 -23.99 -12.17 -18.34
CA ILE A 72 -22.81 -11.43 -18.82
C ILE A 72 -23.03 -9.91 -18.80
N ASN A 73 -24.28 -9.46 -18.64
CA ASN A 73 -24.64 -8.05 -18.62
C ASN A 73 -24.67 -7.44 -17.21
N LEU A 74 -24.97 -8.22 -16.16
CA LEU A 74 -25.12 -7.69 -14.80
C LEU A 74 -23.78 -7.34 -14.17
N GLU A 75 -22.85 -8.30 -14.09
CA GLU A 75 -21.51 -8.08 -13.54
C GLU A 75 -20.80 -6.93 -14.26
N ARG A 76 -20.80 -6.95 -15.60
CA ARG A 76 -20.16 -5.89 -16.42
C ARG A 76 -20.80 -4.52 -16.19
N ARG A 77 -22.11 -4.46 -15.96
CA ARG A 77 -22.82 -3.19 -15.69
C ARG A 77 -22.41 -2.64 -14.33
N TRP A 78 -22.39 -3.47 -13.29
CA TRP A 78 -22.02 -3.04 -11.94
C TRP A 78 -20.54 -2.67 -11.84
N LYS A 79 -19.64 -3.42 -12.48
CA LYS A 79 -18.22 -3.03 -12.60
C LYS A 79 -18.06 -1.67 -13.29
N ARG A 80 -18.84 -1.37 -14.34
CA ARG A 80 -18.85 -0.06 -15.01
C ARG A 80 -19.42 1.07 -14.15
N GLN A 81 -20.26 0.75 -13.17
CA GLN A 81 -20.76 1.70 -12.17
C GLN A 81 -19.76 1.98 -11.05
N GLY A 82 -18.61 1.28 -11.04
CA GLY A 82 -17.53 1.49 -10.07
C GLY A 82 -17.54 0.54 -8.89
N TYR A 83 -18.42 -0.46 -8.86
CA TYR A 83 -18.42 -1.47 -7.79
C TYR A 83 -17.19 -2.38 -7.87
N LEU A 84 -16.53 -2.61 -6.74
CA LEU A 84 -15.32 -3.41 -6.60
C LEU A 84 -15.64 -4.92 -6.53
N ILE A 85 -16.35 -5.41 -7.55
CA ILE A 85 -16.76 -6.82 -7.67
C ILE A 85 -15.55 -7.66 -8.07
N SER A 86 -15.24 -8.68 -7.27
CA SER A 86 -14.18 -9.65 -7.52
C SER A 86 -14.70 -10.89 -8.25
N SER A 87 -15.93 -11.32 -7.97
CA SER A 87 -16.54 -12.52 -8.57
C SER A 87 -18.07 -12.38 -8.71
N PHE A 88 -18.62 -13.00 -9.74
CA PHE A 88 -20.06 -13.20 -9.93
C PHE A 88 -20.34 -14.69 -10.14
N GLN A 89 -21.05 -15.31 -9.19
CA GLN A 89 -21.33 -16.74 -9.17
C GLN A 89 -22.84 -16.99 -9.21
N PRO A 90 -23.41 -17.30 -10.38
CA PRO A 90 -24.79 -17.75 -10.48
C PRO A 90 -24.94 -19.14 -9.85
N LEU A 91 -26.08 -19.38 -9.23
CA LEU A 91 -26.37 -20.62 -8.54
C LEU A 91 -27.20 -21.54 -9.43
N TYR A 92 -26.85 -22.82 -9.43
CA TYR A 92 -27.49 -23.85 -10.25
C TYR A 92 -28.00 -25.00 -9.39
N ASP A 93 -29.24 -25.40 -9.62
CA ASP A 93 -29.83 -26.64 -9.10
C ASP A 93 -29.88 -27.72 -10.20
N TYR A 94 -30.52 -28.85 -9.91
CA TYR A 94 -30.69 -29.94 -10.86
C TYR A 94 -31.54 -29.58 -12.09
N ALA A 95 -32.36 -28.53 -12.00
CA ALA A 95 -33.22 -28.03 -13.07
C ALA A 95 -32.57 -26.89 -13.86
N GLY A 96 -31.40 -26.40 -13.45
CA GLY A 96 -30.61 -25.37 -14.11
C GLY A 96 -30.38 -24.14 -13.21
N HIS A 97 -30.38 -22.95 -13.80
CA HIS A 97 -30.18 -21.71 -13.04
C HIS A 97 -31.30 -21.50 -12.02
N SER A 98 -30.95 -21.23 -10.76
CA SER A 98 -31.91 -21.16 -9.63
C SER A 98 -32.60 -19.80 -9.47
N GLY A 99 -32.05 -18.77 -10.11
CA GLY A 99 -32.55 -17.39 -10.01
C GLY A 99 -31.79 -16.56 -8.99
N PHE A 100 -30.79 -17.18 -8.36
CA PHE A 100 -29.89 -16.55 -7.41
C PHE A 100 -28.46 -16.46 -7.94
N ALA A 101 -27.73 -15.45 -7.51
CA ALA A 101 -26.30 -15.36 -7.68
C ALA A 101 -25.64 -14.79 -6.42
N LEU A 102 -24.38 -15.15 -6.22
CA LEU A 102 -23.50 -14.57 -5.22
C LEU A 102 -22.56 -13.59 -5.92
N VAL A 103 -22.52 -12.36 -5.42
CA VAL A 103 -21.62 -11.30 -5.90
C VAL A 103 -20.59 -11.05 -4.82
N GLU A 104 -19.35 -11.41 -5.10
CA GLU A 104 -18.25 -11.16 -4.18
C GLU A 104 -17.57 -9.84 -4.50
N PHE A 105 -17.19 -9.11 -3.46
CA PHE A 105 -16.41 -7.89 -3.56
C PHE A 105 -14.94 -8.15 -3.18
N ALA A 106 -14.07 -7.17 -3.42
CA ALA A 106 -12.68 -7.23 -2.99
C ALA A 106 -12.57 -7.52 -1.48
N ARG A 107 -11.57 -8.28 -1.03
CA ARG A 107 -11.47 -8.75 0.38
C ARG A 107 -11.08 -7.68 1.39
N ASP A 108 -10.67 -6.50 0.91
CA ASP A 108 -10.19 -5.38 1.71
C ASP A 108 -11.35 -4.49 2.17
N LEU A 109 -11.02 -3.44 2.93
CA LEU A 109 -12.01 -2.48 3.40
C LEU A 109 -12.72 -1.73 2.28
N GLU A 110 -12.03 -1.45 1.17
CA GLU A 110 -12.64 -0.76 0.04
C GLU A 110 -13.70 -1.65 -0.62
N GLY A 111 -13.44 -2.96 -0.74
CA GLY A 111 -14.45 -3.92 -1.14
C GLY A 111 -15.62 -4.00 -0.17
N LEU A 112 -15.38 -3.91 1.14
CA LEU A 112 -16.46 -3.91 2.13
C LEU A 112 -17.35 -2.67 1.98
N LYS A 113 -16.74 -1.50 1.83
CA LYS A 113 -17.47 -0.24 1.58
C LYS A 113 -18.27 -0.34 0.28
N SER A 114 -17.66 -0.87 -0.78
CA SER A 114 -18.32 -1.06 -2.06
C SER A 114 -19.52 -2.02 -1.96
N ALA A 115 -19.40 -3.09 -1.17
CA ALA A 115 -20.48 -4.04 -0.92
C ALA A 115 -21.65 -3.40 -0.15
N PHE A 116 -21.38 -2.63 0.92
CA PHE A 116 -22.42 -1.87 1.63
C PHE A 116 -23.13 -0.86 0.71
N HIS A 117 -22.38 -0.18 -0.17
CA HIS A 117 -22.97 0.78 -1.09
C HIS A 117 -23.87 0.07 -2.11
N PHE A 118 -23.50 -1.16 -2.49
CA PHE A 118 -24.34 -1.98 -3.34
C PHE A 118 -25.63 -2.36 -2.63
N ASP A 119 -25.55 -2.95 -1.43
CA ASP A 119 -26.68 -3.33 -0.58
C ASP A 119 -27.68 -2.19 -0.37
N ILE A 120 -27.20 -1.04 0.10
CA ILE A 120 -28.03 0.16 0.33
C ILE A 120 -28.70 0.64 -0.96
N SER A 121 -28.02 0.56 -2.11
CA SER A 121 -28.61 1.00 -3.38
C SER A 121 -29.80 0.15 -3.84
N PHE A 122 -29.96 -1.06 -3.30
CA PHE A 122 -31.14 -1.90 -3.52
C PHE A 122 -32.21 -1.59 -2.47
N VAL A 123 -31.83 -1.42 -1.21
CA VAL A 123 -32.76 -0.97 -0.15
C VAL A 123 -33.41 0.37 -0.50
N GLU A 124 -32.67 1.36 -1.01
CA GLU A 124 -33.22 2.66 -1.45
C GLU A 124 -34.26 2.54 -2.58
N LYS A 125 -34.24 1.44 -3.34
CA LYS A 125 -35.20 1.16 -4.41
C LYS A 125 -36.37 0.31 -3.95
N GLY A 126 -36.43 -0.09 -2.68
CA GLY A 126 -37.38 -1.08 -2.18
C GLY A 126 -37.11 -2.48 -2.73
N GLN A 127 -35.84 -2.81 -2.94
CA GLN A 127 -35.37 -4.07 -3.52
C GLN A 127 -34.39 -4.80 -2.58
N GLY A 128 -34.51 -4.55 -1.28
CA GLY A 128 -33.69 -5.17 -0.25
C GLY A 128 -34.24 -6.54 0.18
N LYS A 129 -33.64 -7.08 1.24
CA LYS A 129 -34.05 -8.37 1.81
C LYS A 129 -35.50 -8.35 2.32
N ALA A 130 -35.91 -7.28 3.00
CA ALA A 130 -37.26 -7.16 3.55
C ALA A 130 -38.32 -7.23 2.44
N GLU A 131 -38.11 -6.50 1.35
CA GLU A 131 -39.03 -6.53 0.22
C GLU A 131 -38.98 -7.86 -0.53
N TRP A 132 -37.83 -8.54 -0.56
CA TRP A 132 -37.74 -9.91 -1.09
C TRP A 132 -38.57 -10.90 -0.26
N ASP A 133 -38.49 -10.83 1.07
CA ASP A 133 -39.22 -11.72 1.97
C ASP A 133 -40.75 -11.48 1.90
N GLU A 134 -41.19 -10.28 1.54
CA GLU A 134 -42.60 -9.90 1.34
C GLU A 134 -43.08 -10.05 -0.11
N ALA A 135 -42.18 -10.22 -1.07
CA ALA A 135 -42.52 -10.22 -2.50
C ALA A 135 -43.37 -11.43 -2.88
N SER A 136 -44.44 -11.17 -3.64
CA SER A 136 -45.14 -12.22 -4.40
C SER A 136 -44.35 -12.57 -5.68
N GLU A 137 -44.49 -13.80 -6.19
CA GLU A 137 -43.79 -14.35 -7.36
C GLU A 137 -44.00 -13.59 -8.69
N GLN A 138 -44.67 -12.43 -8.70
CA GLN A 138 -45.10 -11.69 -9.91
C GLN A 138 -44.21 -10.50 -10.30
N THR A 139 -43.12 -10.21 -9.57
CA THR A 139 -42.25 -9.07 -9.90
C THR A 139 -41.13 -9.47 -10.86
N ASN A 140 -40.75 -8.56 -11.76
CA ASN A 140 -39.58 -8.72 -12.65
C ASN A 140 -38.34 -7.98 -12.11
N GLU A 141 -38.37 -7.57 -10.84
CA GLU A 141 -37.33 -6.75 -10.23
C GLU A 141 -36.25 -7.61 -9.59
N LEU A 142 -35.00 -7.16 -9.68
CA LEU A 142 -33.90 -7.81 -8.97
C LEU A 142 -33.89 -7.36 -7.52
N PHE A 143 -33.64 -8.28 -6.62
CA PHE A 143 -33.43 -7.99 -5.21
C PHE A 143 -31.98 -8.28 -4.85
N ALA A 144 -31.42 -7.52 -3.92
CA ALA A 144 -30.09 -7.81 -3.42
C ALA A 144 -29.91 -7.37 -1.98
N TRP A 145 -29.11 -8.15 -1.25
CA TRP A 145 -28.76 -7.84 0.14
C TRP A 145 -27.43 -8.44 0.57
N MET A 146 -26.82 -7.86 1.60
CA MET A 146 -25.60 -8.42 2.19
C MET A 146 -25.86 -9.75 2.90
N ALA A 147 -25.07 -10.78 2.54
CA ALA A 147 -25.20 -12.10 3.12
C ALA A 147 -24.86 -12.08 4.62
N SER A 148 -25.84 -12.46 5.44
CA SER A 148 -25.73 -12.52 6.89
C SER A 148 -25.51 -13.95 7.40
N GLU A 149 -25.30 -14.09 8.70
CA GLU A 149 -25.28 -15.40 9.39
C GLU A 149 -26.56 -16.21 9.16
N GLU A 150 -27.72 -15.56 9.03
CA GLU A 150 -28.98 -16.26 8.76
C GLU A 150 -28.94 -16.94 7.39
N ASP A 151 -28.50 -16.22 6.35
CA ASP A 151 -28.45 -16.75 4.99
C ASP A 151 -27.35 -17.82 4.85
N TYR A 152 -26.23 -17.65 5.56
CA TYR A 152 -25.15 -18.63 5.62
C TYR A 152 -25.60 -19.96 6.24
N ASN A 153 -26.48 -19.91 7.25
CA ASN A 153 -26.96 -21.08 7.97
C ASN A 153 -28.23 -21.71 7.36
N LYS A 154 -28.83 -21.11 6.32
CA LYS A 154 -29.99 -21.69 5.63
C LYS A 154 -29.61 -22.99 4.95
N ASN A 155 -30.47 -24.00 5.07
CA ASN A 155 -30.32 -25.27 4.37
C ASN A 155 -30.97 -25.21 2.98
N ASP A 156 -30.54 -24.26 2.17
CA ASP A 156 -30.99 -24.05 0.80
C ASP A 156 -29.78 -23.89 -0.15
N ILE A 157 -30.05 -23.66 -1.44
CA ILE A 157 -28.98 -23.49 -2.42
C ILE A 157 -28.04 -22.33 -2.09
N VAL A 158 -28.55 -21.26 -1.47
CA VAL A 158 -27.76 -20.08 -1.12
C VAL A 158 -26.82 -20.43 0.02
N GLY A 159 -27.32 -20.94 1.14
CA GLY A 159 -26.51 -21.32 2.29
C GLY A 159 -25.50 -22.43 1.98
N CYS A 160 -25.87 -23.44 1.19
CA CYS A 160 -24.93 -24.46 0.71
C CYS A 160 -23.79 -23.88 -0.14
N ASN A 161 -24.05 -22.85 -0.95
CA ASN A 161 -23.00 -22.19 -1.72
C ASN A 161 -22.18 -21.20 -0.88
N LEU A 162 -22.80 -20.51 0.08
CA LEU A 162 -22.09 -19.60 0.99
C LEU A 162 -21.08 -20.35 1.87
N THR A 163 -21.47 -21.49 2.42
CA THR A 163 -20.59 -22.36 3.24
C THR A 163 -19.43 -22.98 2.44
N ASN A 164 -19.50 -22.96 1.11
CA ASN A 164 -18.43 -23.46 0.25
C ASN A 164 -17.34 -22.38 0.04
N GLY A 165 -16.42 -22.30 0.99
CA GLY A 165 -15.20 -21.49 0.86
C GLY A 165 -15.30 -20.04 1.32
N ARG A 166 -16.34 -19.68 2.08
CA ARG A 166 -16.50 -18.37 2.72
C ARG A 166 -16.70 -18.57 4.22
N ASP A 167 -16.31 -17.56 5.00
CA ASP A 167 -16.37 -17.60 6.46
C ASP A 167 -17.26 -16.47 6.98
N LEU A 168 -17.91 -16.69 8.12
CA LEU A 168 -18.57 -15.62 8.86
C LEU A 168 -17.53 -14.78 9.61
N THR A 169 -17.68 -13.46 9.55
CA THR A 169 -16.87 -12.52 10.31
C THR A 169 -17.73 -11.46 10.98
N SER A 170 -17.36 -11.08 12.19
CA SER A 170 -17.97 -9.99 12.94
C SER A 170 -17.18 -8.69 12.78
N ALA A 171 -17.83 -7.56 13.07
CA ALA A 171 -17.19 -6.25 13.07
C ALA A 171 -15.91 -6.18 13.94
N PRO A 172 -15.89 -6.67 15.20
CA PRO A 172 -14.67 -6.66 16.01
C PRO A 172 -13.50 -7.43 15.37
N ASN A 173 -13.79 -8.55 14.70
CA ASN A 173 -12.76 -9.32 14.00
C ASN A 173 -12.22 -8.56 12.77
N ILE A 174 -13.08 -7.85 12.04
CA ILE A 174 -12.66 -7.00 10.92
C ILE A 174 -11.73 -5.90 11.43
N GLN A 175 -12.13 -5.17 12.47
CA GLN A 175 -11.31 -4.11 13.07
C GLN A 175 -9.96 -4.64 13.57
N MET A 176 -9.96 -5.79 14.25
CA MET A 176 -8.74 -6.41 14.75
C MET A 176 -7.78 -6.78 13.61
N GLN A 177 -8.29 -7.39 12.53
CA GLN A 177 -7.48 -7.76 11.37
C GLN A 177 -6.87 -6.53 10.71
N GLU A 178 -7.62 -5.45 10.60
CA GLU A 178 -7.15 -4.21 10.01
C GLU A 178 -6.13 -3.46 10.88
N ALA A 179 -6.37 -3.37 12.19
CA ALA A 179 -5.40 -2.80 13.12
C ALA A 179 -4.07 -3.56 13.08
N ARG A 180 -4.12 -4.90 12.95
CA ARG A 180 -2.92 -5.73 12.76
C ARG A 180 -2.22 -5.42 11.44
N HIS A 181 -2.96 -5.32 10.34
CA HIS A 181 -2.40 -4.96 9.04
C HIS A 181 -1.70 -3.60 9.08
N TYR A 182 -2.36 -2.56 9.61
CA TYR A 182 -1.79 -1.23 9.74
C TYR A 182 -0.53 -1.21 10.60
N ARG A 183 -0.52 -1.92 11.74
CA ARG A 183 0.67 -2.06 12.59
C ARG A 183 1.85 -2.69 11.85
N MET A 184 1.59 -3.71 11.03
CA MET A 184 2.64 -4.36 10.23
C MET A 184 3.22 -3.41 9.18
N VAL A 185 2.38 -2.64 8.49
CA VAL A 185 2.82 -1.63 7.52
C VAL A 185 3.68 -0.56 8.20
N LEU A 186 3.23 -0.04 9.35
CA LEU A 186 4.00 0.95 10.11
C LEU A 186 5.34 0.40 10.61
N TYR A 187 5.37 -0.86 11.05
CA TYR A 187 6.60 -1.51 11.47
C TYR A 187 7.59 -1.61 10.31
N ASN A 188 7.16 -2.11 9.15
CA ASN A 188 8.01 -2.24 7.96
C ASN A 188 8.55 -0.88 7.48
N LEU A 189 7.71 0.17 7.55
CA LEU A 189 8.14 1.54 7.22
C LEU A 189 9.20 2.06 8.20
N ARG A 190 9.01 1.83 9.50
CA ARG A 190 9.98 2.21 10.53
C ARG A 190 11.32 1.53 10.32
N GLU A 191 11.33 0.23 10.05
CA GLU A 191 12.57 -0.52 9.78
C GLU A 191 13.28 0.00 8.52
N SER A 192 12.52 0.34 7.48
CA SER A 192 13.06 0.94 6.26
C SER A 192 13.70 2.31 6.53
N LEU A 193 13.04 3.17 7.30
CA LEU A 193 13.58 4.46 7.71
C LEU A 193 14.85 4.30 8.55
N HIS A 194 14.87 3.35 9.48
CA HIS A 194 16.03 3.06 10.31
C HIS A 194 17.23 2.63 9.46
N SER A 195 17.02 1.73 8.49
CA SER A 195 18.05 1.29 7.55
C SER A 195 18.60 2.44 6.71
N ILE A 196 17.73 3.32 6.20
CA ILE A 196 18.14 4.52 5.45
C ILE A 196 19.00 5.44 6.32
N ALA A 197 18.59 5.70 7.56
CA ALA A 197 19.36 6.54 8.48
C ALA A 197 20.77 5.97 8.75
N GLN A 198 20.87 4.66 8.96
CA GLN A 198 22.17 3.99 9.11
C GLN A 198 23.04 4.13 7.86
N ARG A 199 22.47 3.98 6.66
CA ARG A 199 23.19 4.15 5.39
C ARG A 199 23.73 5.57 5.23
N ILE A 200 22.93 6.57 5.55
CA ILE A 200 23.37 7.98 5.52
C ILE A 200 24.54 8.20 6.48
N HIS A 201 24.44 7.70 7.71
CA HIS A 201 25.52 7.83 8.69
C HIS A 201 26.83 7.17 8.21
N ARG A 202 26.75 5.96 7.63
CA ARG A 202 27.90 5.27 7.04
C ARG A 202 28.52 6.05 5.88
N LEU A 203 27.71 6.57 4.97
CA LEU A 203 28.20 7.37 3.83
C LEU A 203 28.89 8.64 4.31
N ALA A 204 28.30 9.36 5.27
CA ALA A 204 28.92 10.56 5.83
C ALA A 204 30.26 10.27 6.53
N PHE A 205 30.42 9.09 7.14
CA PHE A 205 31.70 8.65 7.69
C PHE A 205 32.72 8.37 6.59
N VAL A 206 32.37 7.56 5.59
CA VAL A 206 33.27 7.19 4.47
C VAL A 206 33.74 8.43 3.71
N SER A 207 32.84 9.38 3.42
CA SER A 207 33.20 10.61 2.72
C SER A 207 34.19 11.47 3.51
N ARG A 208 34.06 11.55 4.84
CA ARG A 208 35.03 12.27 5.69
C ARG A 208 36.40 11.61 5.69
N VAL A 209 36.44 10.28 5.80
CA VAL A 209 37.71 9.53 5.73
C VAL A 209 38.38 9.72 4.37
N HIS A 210 37.62 9.65 3.28
CA HIS A 210 38.15 9.87 1.94
C HIS A 210 38.79 11.26 1.77
N LEU A 211 38.14 12.31 2.27
CA LEU A 211 38.69 13.67 2.23
C LEU A 211 39.99 13.78 3.03
N LEU A 212 40.06 13.16 4.22
CA LEU A 212 41.27 13.17 5.03
C LEU A 212 42.43 12.44 4.34
N LEU A 213 42.17 11.31 3.66
CA LEU A 213 43.18 10.60 2.88
C LEU A 213 43.72 11.48 1.74
N GLN A 214 42.84 12.17 0.99
CA GLN A 214 43.28 13.10 -0.06
C GLN A 214 44.15 14.25 0.48
N MET A 215 43.88 14.72 1.70
CA MET A 215 44.70 15.76 2.34
C MET A 215 46.07 15.21 2.76
N LEU A 216 46.15 13.96 3.22
CA LEU A 216 47.41 13.32 3.58
C LEU A 216 48.30 13.10 2.35
N ASP A 217 47.76 12.57 1.25
CA ASP A 217 48.52 12.33 0.02
C ASP A 217 49.15 13.64 -0.51
N LYS A 218 48.40 14.75 -0.50
CA LYS A 218 48.92 16.06 -0.92
C LYS A 218 50.01 16.60 0.01
N ASN A 219 49.87 16.34 1.31
CA ASN A 219 50.89 16.74 2.28
C ASN A 219 52.16 15.91 2.11
N GLU A 220 52.05 14.61 1.83
CA GLU A 220 53.17 13.72 1.54
C GLU A 220 53.94 14.19 0.30
N GLU A 221 53.25 14.46 -0.81
CA GLU A 221 53.85 15.03 -2.03
C GLU A 221 54.58 16.36 -1.75
N SER A 222 54.01 17.22 -0.90
CA SER A 222 54.64 18.49 -0.51
C SER A 222 55.93 18.28 0.30
N ILE A 223 55.96 17.28 1.18
CA ILE A 223 57.14 16.91 1.98
C ILE A 223 58.23 16.35 1.07
N GLU A 224 57.88 15.45 0.15
CA GLU A 224 58.83 14.86 -0.81
C GLU A 224 59.47 15.94 -1.70
N ASN A 225 58.66 16.86 -2.23
CA ASN A 225 59.16 17.98 -3.02
C ASN A 225 60.13 18.87 -2.23
N PHE A 226 59.82 19.16 -0.95
CA PHE A 226 60.70 19.94 -0.08
C PHE A 226 62.02 19.20 0.19
N ALA A 227 61.97 17.88 0.44
CA ALA A 227 63.15 17.06 0.64
C ALA A 227 64.05 17.03 -0.60
N SER A 228 63.47 16.86 -1.80
CA SER A 228 64.21 16.89 -3.07
C SER A 228 64.91 18.23 -3.28
N THR A 229 64.20 19.34 -3.05
CA THR A 229 64.75 20.69 -3.19
C THR A 229 65.95 20.91 -2.25
N ASN A 230 65.86 20.44 -1.00
CA ASN A 230 66.96 20.57 -0.05
C ASN A 230 68.18 19.73 -0.44
N LEU A 231 67.99 18.54 -1.02
CA LEU A 231 69.09 17.72 -1.54
C LEU A 231 69.82 18.43 -2.68
N GLU A 232 69.09 19.05 -3.61
CA GLU A 232 69.69 19.86 -4.68
C GLU A 232 70.49 21.04 -4.11
N LEU A 233 69.97 21.74 -3.09
CA LEU A 233 70.69 22.81 -2.43
C LEU A 233 71.97 22.34 -1.74
N LEU A 234 71.97 21.14 -1.14
CA LEU A 234 73.17 20.56 -0.53
C LEU A 234 74.24 20.24 -1.58
N ASP A 235 73.85 19.68 -2.72
CA ASP A 235 74.78 19.38 -3.82
C ASP A 235 75.44 20.66 -4.36
N MET A 236 74.66 21.73 -4.53
CA MET A 236 75.19 23.04 -4.91
C MET A 236 76.19 23.62 -3.89
N VAL A 237 75.97 23.37 -2.59
CA VAL A 237 76.89 23.81 -1.53
C VAL A 237 78.21 23.03 -1.60
N ASP A 238 78.14 21.71 -1.80
CA ASP A 238 79.32 20.86 -1.94
C ASP A 238 80.16 21.25 -3.17
N ASP A 239 79.52 21.52 -4.31
CA ASP A 239 80.16 22.07 -5.50
C ASP A 239 80.84 23.42 -5.21
N GLY A 240 80.16 24.31 -4.49
CA GLY A 240 80.71 25.60 -4.06
C GLY A 240 81.96 25.44 -3.18
N LEU A 241 81.94 24.51 -2.23
CA LEU A 241 83.08 24.17 -1.37
C LEU A 241 84.26 23.59 -2.17
N ALA A 242 83.97 22.75 -3.17
CA ALA A 242 84.99 22.20 -4.06
C ALA A 242 85.67 23.31 -4.89
N ILE A 243 84.88 24.25 -5.43
CA ILE A 243 85.41 25.43 -6.14
C ILE A 243 86.26 26.29 -5.21
N GLN A 244 85.79 26.56 -3.99
CA GLN A 244 86.51 27.36 -3.00
C GLN A 244 87.88 26.74 -2.66
N SER A 245 87.92 25.42 -2.48
CA SER A 245 89.15 24.66 -2.21
C SER A 245 90.14 24.75 -3.38
N ARG A 246 89.66 24.66 -4.62
CA ARG A 246 90.50 24.85 -5.83
C ARG A 246 91.06 26.27 -5.93
N LEU A 247 90.27 27.29 -5.61
CA LEU A 247 90.71 28.68 -5.60
C LEU A 247 91.78 28.93 -4.52
N GLN A 248 91.65 28.33 -3.33
CA GLN A 248 92.68 28.39 -2.30
C GLN A 248 93.99 27.75 -2.79
N GLY A 249 93.94 26.58 -3.42
CA GLY A 249 95.13 25.94 -3.99
C GLY A 249 95.82 26.80 -5.05
N LEU A 250 95.05 27.41 -5.95
CA LEU A 250 95.59 28.35 -6.95
C LEU A 250 96.22 29.59 -6.31
N LYS A 251 95.60 30.14 -5.26
CA LYS A 251 96.13 31.29 -4.53
C LYS A 251 97.51 30.97 -3.94
N ILE A 252 97.64 29.81 -3.27
CA ILE A 252 98.92 29.35 -2.71
C ILE A 252 99.98 29.24 -3.81
N TYR A 253 99.65 28.61 -4.94
CA TYR A 253 100.57 28.46 -6.07
C TYR A 253 101.03 29.80 -6.66
N ILE A 254 100.11 30.76 -6.80
CA ILE A 254 100.44 32.11 -7.27
C ILE A 254 101.38 32.80 -6.28
N ASP A 255 101.09 32.72 -4.98
CA ASP A 255 101.92 33.31 -3.92
C ASP A 255 103.36 32.71 -3.94
N GLU A 256 103.50 31.40 -4.18
CA GLU A 256 104.80 30.71 -4.36
C GLU A 256 105.57 31.20 -5.60
N LEU A 257 104.90 31.35 -6.74
CA LEU A 257 105.53 31.88 -7.96
C LEU A 257 106.01 33.32 -7.76
N TYR A 258 105.19 34.18 -7.15
CA TYR A 258 105.59 35.56 -6.82
C TYR A 258 106.78 35.62 -5.86
N SER A 259 106.91 34.67 -4.93
CA SER A 259 108.09 34.58 -4.06
C SER A 259 109.35 34.13 -4.80
N THR A 260 109.21 33.33 -5.86
CA THR A 260 110.34 32.81 -6.65
C THR A 260 110.89 33.84 -7.64
N ILE A 261 110.02 34.71 -8.18
CA ILE A 261 110.41 35.76 -9.13
C ILE A 261 111.09 36.96 -8.43
N ASN A 262 110.80 37.19 -7.14
CA ASN A 262 111.35 38.32 -6.36
C ASN A 262 112.65 37.99 -5.59
N TYR A 263 113.35 36.91 -5.97
CA TYR A 263 114.67 36.50 -5.46
C TYR A 263 115.69 36.48 -6.61
#